data_AF-A0A7V9UNK6-F1
#
_entry.id   AF-A0A7V9UNK6-F1
#
_cell.length_a   1.000
_cell.length_b   1.000
_cell.length_c   1.000
_cell.angle_alpha   90.00
_cell.angle_beta   90.00
_cell.angle_gamma   90.00
#
_symmetry.space_group_name_H-M   'P 1'
#
loop_
_entity.id
_entity.type
_entity.pdbx_description
1 polymer ?
#
loop_
_entity_poly.entity_id
_entity_poly.type
_entity_poly.pdbx_seq_one_letter_code
_entity_poly.pdbx_strand_id
1 'polypeptide(L)'
;MKPNIQEEIIDLSELLRPAPHHAEASPVPASNDRNSETKLRPQVSASAEPINFPVDEVVQPVSTELHSLLSHLKIIEGALAQGRDIQRTVVVFKLIHHRTLSLIGKIETLAAQLGASHETLRVALDATGFALKHEVRRVYEVEAKGLSGPEGVQLSRSALIRAYGLLQNCFQQSAITLIQVFNPTLEGDELFEEYKARSGQSVILRKELMMLLQKVRGITKDYGVLQMLNVINSLKRFRQETMHFLMYRDWESFEAFVDEIITTYDEAGALDPVLNKFTPYLETLINHVNMRAVFNTKNLRLY
;
A
#
# COMPACT_ATOMS: atom_id res chain seq x y z
N MET A 1 -8.51 -61.16 -19.25
CA MET A 1 -9.06 -59.89 -19.77
C MET A 1 -8.22 -58.76 -19.20
N LYS A 2 -7.74 -57.81 -20.02
CA LYS A 2 -7.04 -56.60 -19.58
C LYS A 2 -7.91 -55.39 -19.98
N PRO A 3 -8.11 -54.38 -19.12
CA PRO A 3 -8.76 -53.14 -19.55
C PRO A 3 -7.79 -52.33 -20.42
N ASN A 4 -8.32 -51.81 -21.52
CA ASN A 4 -7.62 -50.92 -22.44
C ASN A 4 -7.90 -49.49 -21.98
N ILE A 5 -6.86 -48.74 -21.59
CA ILE A 5 -6.97 -47.31 -21.28
C ILE A 5 -6.27 -46.59 -22.44
N GLN A 6 -7.03 -45.85 -23.22
CA GLN A 6 -6.48 -44.94 -24.21
C GLN A 6 -6.01 -43.67 -23.48
N GLU A 7 -4.72 -43.40 -23.52
CA GLU A 7 -4.16 -42.13 -23.05
C GLU A 7 -4.52 -41.04 -24.05
N GLU A 8 -5.37 -40.11 -23.64
CA GLU A 8 -5.68 -38.90 -24.40
C GLU A 8 -4.53 -37.90 -24.20
N ILE A 9 -3.55 -37.93 -25.10
CA ILE A 9 -2.39 -37.04 -25.08
C ILE A 9 -2.86 -35.62 -25.43
N ILE A 10 -2.98 -34.77 -24.42
CA ILE A 10 -3.28 -33.35 -24.61
C ILE A 10 -2.04 -32.65 -25.19
N ASP A 11 -2.14 -32.18 -26.43
CA ASP A 11 -1.07 -31.45 -27.10
C ASP A 11 -0.97 -30.02 -26.55
N LEU A 12 0.06 -29.78 -25.72
CA LEU A 12 0.33 -28.49 -25.10
C LEU A 12 0.99 -27.46 -26.05
N SER A 13 1.24 -27.80 -27.31
CA SER A 13 1.94 -26.90 -28.25
C SER A 13 1.12 -25.68 -28.70
N GLU A 14 -0.22 -25.71 -28.60
CA GLU A 14 -1.05 -24.53 -28.90
C GLU A 14 -0.96 -23.43 -27.84
N LEU A 15 -0.66 -23.77 -26.58
CA LEU A 15 -0.55 -22.81 -25.46
C LEU A 15 0.73 -21.96 -25.49
N LEU A 16 1.67 -22.26 -26.40
CA LEU A 16 2.96 -21.58 -26.53
C LEU A 16 3.05 -20.63 -27.75
N ARG A 17 1.95 -20.37 -28.46
CA ARG A 17 1.93 -19.38 -29.55
C ARG A 17 1.94 -17.94 -28.99
N PRO A 18 2.88 -17.07 -29.40
CA PRO A 18 2.85 -15.66 -29.03
C PRO A 18 1.68 -14.93 -29.70
N ALA A 19 1.04 -14.02 -28.98
CA ALA A 19 -0.07 -13.20 -29.49
C ALA A 19 0.41 -12.22 -30.59
N PRO A 20 -0.42 -11.92 -31.61
CA PRO A 20 -0.01 -11.06 -32.71
C PRO A 20 0.18 -9.60 -32.28
N HIS A 21 1.25 -8.98 -32.77
CA HIS A 21 1.47 -7.54 -32.66
C HIS A 21 0.42 -6.77 -33.46
N HIS A 22 -0.31 -5.85 -32.81
CA HIS A 22 -1.01 -4.78 -33.52
C HIS A 22 -0.15 -3.52 -33.58
N ALA A 23 -0.01 -2.99 -34.78
CA ALA A 23 0.85 -1.87 -35.12
C ALA A 23 0.20 -0.50 -34.90
N GLU A 24 1.02 0.53 -35.08
CA GLU A 24 0.78 1.95 -34.88
C GLU A 24 -0.46 2.53 -35.56
N ALA A 25 -1.04 3.55 -34.93
CA ALA A 25 -1.71 4.65 -35.61
C ALA A 25 -1.41 5.97 -34.88
N SER A 26 -1.12 7.03 -35.63
CA SER A 26 -0.94 8.43 -35.20
C SER A 26 -1.81 9.32 -36.11
N PRO A 27 -1.86 10.66 -35.94
CA PRO A 27 -2.38 11.41 -34.79
C PRO A 27 -3.41 12.51 -35.22
N VAL A 28 -3.77 13.45 -34.31
CA VAL A 28 -4.43 14.78 -34.55
C VAL A 28 -5.97 14.74 -34.81
N PRO A 29 -6.80 15.76 -34.43
CA PRO A 29 -6.49 17.12 -33.93
C PRO A 29 -7.01 17.51 -32.53
N ALA A 30 -6.60 18.71 -32.11
CA ALA A 30 -7.06 19.39 -30.90
C ALA A 30 -8.41 20.12 -31.07
N SER A 31 -9.13 20.30 -29.96
CA SER A 31 -10.17 21.31 -29.80
C SER A 31 -10.02 22.00 -28.45
N ASN A 32 -10.02 23.34 -28.45
CA ASN A 32 -10.15 24.15 -27.25
C ASN A 32 -11.44 23.80 -26.50
N ASP A 33 -11.39 23.84 -25.17
CA ASP A 33 -12.42 24.57 -24.44
C ASP A 33 -11.85 25.21 -23.17
N ARG A 34 -11.70 26.53 -23.22
CA ARG A 34 -11.59 27.38 -22.02
C ARG A 34 -13.01 27.76 -21.65
N ASN A 35 -13.51 27.35 -20.47
CA ASN A 35 -14.43 28.13 -19.63
C ASN A 35 -15.02 27.28 -18.49
N SER A 36 -14.45 27.41 -17.30
CA SER A 36 -15.14 27.10 -16.03
C SER A 36 -14.51 27.81 -14.82
N GLU A 37 -14.04 29.05 -15.03
CA GLU A 37 -13.86 29.99 -13.92
C GLU A 37 -15.22 30.47 -13.38
N THR A 38 -15.21 30.97 -12.13
CA THR A 38 -16.24 31.82 -11.50
C THR A 38 -17.65 31.26 -11.27
N LYS A 39 -17.85 30.73 -10.06
CA LYS A 39 -19.02 30.86 -9.16
C LYS A 39 -18.54 30.30 -7.80
N LEU A 40 -18.32 31.07 -6.74
CA LEU A 40 -19.31 31.87 -6.01
C LEU A 40 -18.68 33.01 -5.16
N ARG A 41 -19.11 34.25 -5.39
CA ARG A 41 -19.20 35.42 -4.47
C ARG A 41 -20.08 36.46 -5.18
N PRO A 42 -20.62 37.52 -4.54
CA PRO A 42 -20.44 38.02 -3.15
C PRO A 42 -21.72 37.71 -2.30
N GLN A 43 -22.11 38.34 -1.18
CA GLN A 43 -21.73 39.56 -0.44
C GLN A 43 -21.88 39.38 1.08
N VAL A 44 -21.20 40.21 1.88
CA VAL A 44 -21.74 41.07 2.97
C VAL A 44 -20.57 41.87 3.56
N SER A 45 -20.75 43.17 3.78
CA SER A 45 -19.74 44.07 4.37
C SER A 45 -20.34 44.79 5.58
N ALA A 46 -19.69 44.74 6.74
CA ALA A 46 -19.63 45.85 7.72
C ALA A 46 -18.73 45.52 8.95
N SER A 47 -17.76 46.40 9.20
CA SER A 47 -17.15 46.74 10.51
C SER A 47 -16.18 45.78 11.22
N ALA A 48 -14.99 46.35 11.52
CA ALA A 48 -13.90 45.90 12.41
C ALA A 48 -13.02 44.71 11.96
N GLU A 49 -11.75 45.03 11.64
CA GLU A 49 -10.62 44.08 11.54
C GLU A 49 -10.27 43.50 12.94
N PRO A 50 -9.84 42.22 13.02
CA PRO A 50 -8.52 41.82 12.51
C PRO A 50 -8.52 40.62 11.55
N ILE A 51 -7.67 40.72 10.52
CA ILE A 51 -7.10 39.66 9.67
C ILE A 51 -7.91 38.33 9.63
N ASN A 52 -9.00 38.35 8.88
CA ASN A 52 -9.76 37.15 8.55
C ASN A 52 -9.12 36.43 7.35
N PHE A 53 -8.05 35.66 7.59
CA PHE A 53 -7.65 34.64 6.62
C PHE A 53 -8.78 33.59 6.56
N PRO A 54 -9.37 33.32 5.39
CA PRO A 54 -10.16 32.10 5.21
C PRO A 54 -9.27 30.94 5.62
N VAL A 55 -9.75 30.08 6.51
CA VAL A 55 -8.90 29.01 7.06
C VAL A 55 -8.43 28.06 5.94
N ASP A 56 -9.20 27.98 4.85
CA ASP A 56 -8.78 27.45 3.55
C ASP A 56 -7.43 28.02 3.07
N GLU A 57 -7.28 29.34 2.94
CA GLU A 57 -6.04 29.98 2.43
C GLU A 57 -4.79 29.65 3.27
N VAL A 58 -4.96 29.41 4.57
CA VAL A 58 -3.87 29.02 5.48
C VAL A 58 -3.43 27.57 5.25
N VAL A 59 -4.37 26.66 4.98
CA VAL A 59 -4.11 25.21 4.84
C VAL A 59 -3.85 24.82 3.38
N GLN A 60 -4.35 25.56 2.39
CA GLN A 60 -4.14 25.33 0.96
C GLN A 60 -2.66 25.09 0.57
N PRO A 61 -1.66 25.86 1.06
CA PRO A 61 -0.25 25.59 0.77
C PRO A 61 0.25 24.23 1.28
N VAL A 62 -0.26 23.78 2.43
CA VAL A 62 0.09 22.49 3.05
C VAL A 62 -0.58 21.35 2.28
N SER A 63 -1.88 21.47 2.00
CA SER A 63 -2.66 20.50 1.22
C SER A 63 -2.13 20.32 -0.21
N THR A 64 -1.76 21.42 -0.87
CA THR A 64 -1.18 21.40 -2.22
C THR A 64 0.17 20.66 -2.23
N GLU A 65 1.01 20.90 -1.23
CA GLU A 65 2.30 20.22 -1.12
C GLU A 65 2.14 18.73 -0.81
N LEU A 66 1.23 18.36 0.10
CA LEU A 66 0.87 16.95 0.38
C LEU A 66 0.34 16.22 -0.87
N HIS A 67 -0.58 16.84 -1.61
CA HIS A 67 -1.11 16.27 -2.86
C HIS A 67 -0.01 16.08 -3.91
N SER A 68 0.89 17.06 -4.03
CA SER A 68 2.07 16.94 -4.88
C SER A 68 2.99 15.79 -4.43
N LEU A 69 3.30 15.68 -3.13
CA LEU A 69 4.12 14.57 -2.58
C LEU A 69 3.49 13.19 -2.86
N LEU A 70 2.18 13.05 -2.68
CA LEU A 70 1.43 11.83 -3.03
C LEU A 70 1.52 11.52 -4.54
N SER A 71 1.48 12.54 -5.39
CA SER A 71 1.65 12.38 -6.84
C SER A 71 3.06 11.90 -7.21
N HIS A 72 4.11 12.35 -6.51
CA HIS A 72 5.48 11.83 -6.71
C HIS A 72 5.60 10.37 -6.25
N LEU A 73 4.90 9.98 -5.19
CA LEU A 73 4.85 8.59 -4.75
C LEU A 73 4.19 7.68 -5.80
N LYS A 74 3.16 8.13 -6.54
CA LYS A 74 2.57 7.36 -7.66
C LYS A 74 3.57 7.09 -8.80
N ILE A 75 4.53 8.00 -9.04
CA ILE A 75 5.63 7.77 -9.99
C ILE A 75 6.57 6.65 -9.48
N ILE A 76 6.88 6.65 -8.18
CA ILE A 76 7.67 5.59 -7.53
C ILE A 76 6.93 4.24 -7.59
N GLU A 77 5.62 4.21 -7.33
CA GLU A 77 4.80 2.99 -7.40
C GLU A 77 4.88 2.34 -8.78
N GLY A 78 4.66 3.12 -9.85
CA GLY A 78 4.77 2.64 -11.22
C GLY A 78 6.18 2.17 -11.60
N ALA A 79 7.23 2.83 -11.09
CA ALA A 79 8.61 2.42 -11.30
C ALA A 79 8.95 1.10 -10.57
N LEU A 80 8.51 0.96 -9.31
CA LEU A 80 8.72 -0.24 -8.51
C LEU A 80 7.96 -1.45 -9.07
N ALA A 81 6.70 -1.27 -9.47
CA ALA A 81 5.85 -2.32 -10.04
C ALA A 81 6.45 -2.91 -11.33
N GLN A 82 7.01 -2.05 -12.19
CA GLN A 82 7.59 -2.46 -13.47
C GLN A 82 9.08 -2.85 -13.39
N GLY A 83 9.65 -2.95 -12.17
CA GLY A 83 11.05 -3.32 -11.99
C GLY A 83 12.05 -2.34 -12.62
N ARG A 84 11.67 -1.05 -12.77
CA ARG A 84 12.51 -0.04 -13.41
C ARG A 84 13.76 0.27 -12.58
N ASP A 85 14.70 0.95 -13.23
CA ASP A 85 15.96 1.43 -12.67
C ASP A 85 15.82 2.00 -11.25
N ILE A 86 16.53 1.35 -10.32
CA ILE A 86 16.64 1.71 -8.91
C ILE A 86 17.18 3.14 -8.76
N GLN A 87 18.14 3.57 -9.58
CA GLN A 87 18.76 4.89 -9.46
C GLN A 87 17.77 6.02 -9.73
N ARG A 88 16.94 5.89 -10.78
CA ARG A 88 15.84 6.83 -11.04
C ARG A 88 14.85 6.90 -9.89
N THR A 89 14.54 5.75 -9.29
CA THR A 89 13.65 5.67 -8.12
C THR A 89 14.25 6.39 -6.91
N VAL A 90 15.55 6.20 -6.63
CA VAL A 90 16.29 6.90 -5.56
C VAL A 90 16.28 8.42 -5.76
N VAL A 91 16.41 8.92 -6.99
CA VAL A 91 16.33 10.37 -7.27
C VAL A 91 14.97 10.95 -6.87
N VAL A 92 13.85 10.25 -7.18
CA VAL A 92 12.52 10.72 -6.77
C VAL A 92 12.34 10.67 -5.25
N PHE A 93 12.88 9.66 -4.57
CA PHE A 93 12.92 9.66 -3.09
C PHE A 93 13.71 10.87 -2.54
N LYS A 94 14.91 11.16 -3.05
CA LYS A 94 15.71 12.33 -2.61
C LYS A 94 14.94 13.66 -2.81
N LEU A 95 14.19 13.80 -3.90
CA LEU A 95 13.31 14.95 -4.12
C LEU A 95 12.17 15.01 -3.09
N ILE A 96 11.49 13.88 -2.82
CA ILE A 96 10.44 13.78 -1.80
C ILE A 96 11.00 14.17 -0.43
N HIS A 97 12.18 13.67 -0.03
CA HIS A 97 12.82 14.01 1.24
C HIS A 97 12.96 15.53 1.42
N HIS A 98 13.60 16.21 0.46
CA HIS A 98 13.82 17.64 0.52
C HIS A 98 12.50 18.43 0.59
N ARG A 99 11.50 18.02 -0.21
CA ARG A 99 10.17 18.64 -0.22
C ARG A 99 9.40 18.43 1.07
N THR A 100 9.45 17.24 1.68
CA THR A 100 8.81 17.00 2.98
C THR A 100 9.49 17.78 4.11
N LEU A 101 10.82 17.93 4.10
CA LEU A 101 11.50 18.82 5.06
C LEU A 101 11.08 20.28 4.91
N SER A 102 10.94 20.77 3.67
CA SER A 102 10.37 22.10 3.40
C SER A 102 8.93 22.23 3.87
N LEU A 103 8.10 21.20 3.67
CA LEU A 103 6.73 21.14 4.16
C LEU A 103 6.64 21.18 5.69
N ILE A 104 7.49 20.43 6.40
CA ILE A 104 7.56 20.45 7.87
C ILE A 104 7.85 21.87 8.36
N GLY A 105 8.86 22.55 7.78
CA GLY A 105 9.17 23.93 8.15
C GLY A 105 8.02 24.92 7.87
N LYS A 106 7.27 24.73 6.78
CA LYS A 106 6.04 25.50 6.50
C LYS A 106 4.96 25.24 7.56
N ILE A 107 4.73 23.98 7.93
CA ILE A 107 3.74 23.58 8.94
C ILE A 107 4.10 24.17 10.31
N GLU A 108 5.36 24.01 10.75
CA GLU A 108 5.87 24.58 12.01
C GLU A 108 5.72 26.12 12.02
N THR A 109 5.99 26.79 10.89
CA THR A 109 5.80 28.25 10.74
C THR A 109 4.33 28.67 10.84
N LEU A 110 3.42 27.94 10.16
CA LEU A 110 1.99 28.24 10.17
C LEU A 110 1.38 28.00 11.55
N ALA A 111 1.71 26.88 12.21
CA ALA A 111 1.25 26.58 13.57
C ALA A 111 1.65 27.67 14.58
N ALA A 112 2.89 28.18 14.48
CA ALA A 112 3.38 29.27 15.32
C ALA A 112 2.70 30.63 15.05
N GLN A 113 2.11 30.84 13.86
CA GLN A 113 1.39 32.06 13.48
C GLN A 113 -0.10 32.03 13.86
N LEU A 114 -0.65 30.85 14.18
CA LEU A 114 -2.05 30.71 14.57
C LEU A 114 -2.28 31.15 16.02
N GLY A 115 -3.17 32.13 16.19
CA GLY A 115 -3.69 32.53 17.50
C GLY A 115 -4.67 31.52 18.10
N ALA A 116 -5.03 31.74 19.37
CA ALA A 116 -5.92 30.85 20.15
C ALA A 116 -7.32 30.62 19.53
N SER A 117 -7.76 31.48 18.60
CA SER A 117 -9.00 31.31 17.83
C SER A 117 -8.97 30.09 16.87
N HIS A 118 -7.79 29.54 16.59
CA HIS A 118 -7.60 28.40 15.67
C HIS A 118 -6.92 27.21 16.35
N GLU A 119 -7.13 27.02 17.66
CA GLU A 119 -6.50 25.97 18.47
C GLU A 119 -6.57 24.57 17.82
N THR A 120 -7.75 24.15 17.34
CA THR A 120 -7.94 22.86 16.68
C THR A 120 -7.05 22.68 15.44
N LEU A 121 -6.91 23.73 14.62
CA LEU A 121 -6.03 23.69 13.45
C LEU A 121 -4.56 23.70 13.85
N ARG A 122 -4.18 24.49 14.87
CA ARG A 122 -2.81 24.52 15.39
C ARG A 122 -2.39 23.12 15.88
N VAL A 123 -3.22 22.48 16.69
CA VAL A 123 -2.99 21.11 17.18
C VAL A 123 -2.88 20.11 16.02
N ALA A 124 -3.73 20.22 15.00
CA ALA A 124 -3.66 19.36 13.81
C ALA A 124 -2.38 19.58 12.99
N LEU A 125 -1.93 20.83 12.83
CA LEU A 125 -0.66 21.17 12.19
C LEU A 125 0.54 20.66 12.99
N ASP A 126 0.58 20.87 14.31
CA ASP A 126 1.65 20.39 15.19
C ASP A 126 1.76 18.85 15.15
N ALA A 127 0.63 18.15 15.26
CA ALA A 127 0.57 16.69 15.14
C ALA A 127 1.05 16.20 13.76
N THR A 128 0.65 16.91 12.69
CA THR A 128 1.07 16.59 11.32
C THR A 128 2.56 16.82 11.12
N GLY A 129 3.10 17.94 11.57
CA GLY A 129 4.53 18.28 11.51
C GLY A 129 5.37 17.25 12.26
N PHE A 130 4.96 16.88 13.47
CA PHE A 130 5.59 15.82 14.25
C PHE A 130 5.59 14.46 13.52
N ALA A 131 4.43 14.03 13.01
CA ALA A 131 4.29 12.75 12.31
C ALA A 131 5.16 12.69 11.03
N LEU A 132 5.14 13.74 10.21
CA LEU A 132 5.99 13.85 9.02
C LEU A 132 7.48 13.79 9.39
N LYS A 133 7.90 14.54 10.40
CA LYS A 133 9.29 14.61 10.89
C LYS A 133 9.77 13.25 11.40
N HIS A 134 8.94 12.54 12.16
CA HIS A 134 9.23 11.20 12.64
C HIS A 134 9.35 10.18 11.50
N GLU A 135 8.37 10.12 10.61
CA GLU A 135 8.31 9.05 9.61
C GLU A 135 9.34 9.26 8.48
N VAL A 136 9.59 10.50 8.06
CA VAL A 136 10.73 10.83 7.18
C VAL A 136 12.02 10.37 7.84
N ARG A 137 12.28 10.76 9.09
CA ARG A 137 13.50 10.35 9.80
C ARG A 137 13.66 8.83 9.81
N ARG A 138 12.60 8.09 10.16
CA ARG A 138 12.59 6.62 10.15
C ARG A 138 12.93 6.04 8.76
N VAL A 139 12.31 6.57 7.70
CA VAL A 139 12.54 6.09 6.33
C VAL A 139 13.99 6.30 5.90
N TYR A 140 14.53 7.51 6.12
CA TYR A 140 15.83 7.92 5.60
C TYR A 140 17.03 7.56 6.49
N GLU A 141 16.84 7.35 7.80
CA GLU A 141 17.89 6.94 8.75
C GLU A 141 17.86 5.46 9.13
N VAL A 142 16.72 4.76 9.00
CA VAL A 142 16.57 3.37 9.48
C VAL A 142 16.27 2.40 8.34
N GLU A 143 15.14 2.58 7.65
CA GLU A 143 14.59 1.58 6.72
C GLU A 143 15.33 1.54 5.37
N ALA A 144 15.80 2.69 4.89
CA ALA A 144 16.38 2.86 3.57
C ALA A 144 17.62 3.77 3.59
N LYS A 145 18.59 3.48 4.48
CA LYS A 145 19.83 4.25 4.71
C LYS A 145 20.60 4.66 3.43
N GLY A 146 20.58 3.85 2.37
CA GLY A 146 21.20 4.18 1.09
C GLY A 146 20.53 5.32 0.30
N LEU A 147 19.36 5.80 0.73
CA LEU A 147 18.76 7.04 0.20
C LEU A 147 19.52 8.29 0.68
N SER A 148 20.15 8.21 1.86
CA SER A 148 20.80 9.33 2.56
C SER A 148 22.33 9.21 2.62
N GLY A 149 22.85 8.00 2.47
CA GLY A 149 24.28 7.70 2.57
C GLY A 149 25.11 8.11 1.34
N PRO A 150 26.44 8.04 1.46
CA PRO A 150 27.36 8.22 0.33
C PRO A 150 27.19 7.12 -0.73
N GLU A 151 27.67 7.41 -1.94
CA GLU A 151 27.66 6.46 -3.06
C GLU A 151 28.38 5.16 -2.68
N GLY A 152 27.64 4.03 -2.74
CA GLY A 152 28.18 2.69 -2.41
C GLY A 152 27.29 1.84 -1.49
N VAL A 153 26.37 2.43 -0.72
CA VAL A 153 25.38 1.64 0.05
C VAL A 153 24.37 1.02 -0.92
N GLN A 154 24.45 -0.28 -1.15
CA GLN A 154 23.45 -0.98 -1.98
C GLN A 154 22.07 -0.89 -1.36
N LEU A 155 21.14 -0.26 -2.09
CA LEU A 155 19.76 -0.12 -1.67
C LEU A 155 18.92 -1.22 -2.35
N SER A 156 18.31 -2.10 -1.54
CA SER A 156 17.47 -3.17 -2.09
C SER A 156 16.12 -2.64 -2.57
N ARG A 157 15.54 -3.31 -3.58
CA ARG A 157 14.15 -3.05 -4.02
C ARG A 157 13.15 -3.20 -2.87
N SER A 158 13.38 -4.14 -1.95
CA SER A 158 12.52 -4.33 -0.76
C SER A 158 12.60 -3.15 0.23
N ALA A 159 13.77 -2.52 0.39
CA ALA A 159 13.91 -1.29 1.19
C ALA A 159 13.17 -0.10 0.56
N LEU A 160 13.28 0.08 -0.77
CA LEU A 160 12.52 1.10 -1.51
C LEU A 160 11.00 0.91 -1.39
N ILE A 161 10.51 -0.32 -1.48
CA ILE A 161 9.09 -0.63 -1.32
C ILE A 161 8.59 -0.32 0.10
N ARG A 162 9.38 -0.64 1.15
CA ARG A 162 9.04 -0.25 2.53
C ARG A 162 9.03 1.27 2.70
N ALA A 163 10.05 1.97 2.20
CA ALA A 163 10.13 3.42 2.22
C ALA A 163 8.91 4.07 1.55
N TYR A 164 8.51 3.57 0.38
CA TYR A 164 7.31 4.01 -0.34
C TYR A 164 6.05 3.87 0.52
N GLY A 165 5.80 2.67 1.07
CA GLY A 165 4.59 2.40 1.85
C GLY A 165 4.48 3.24 3.13
N LEU A 166 5.60 3.48 3.81
CA LEU A 166 5.63 4.34 5.01
C LEU A 166 5.32 5.81 4.67
N LEU A 167 5.97 6.37 3.64
CA LEU A 167 5.72 7.75 3.21
C LEU A 167 4.29 7.92 2.67
N GLN A 168 3.78 6.97 1.89
CA GLN A 168 2.41 7.02 1.36
C GLN A 168 1.38 7.05 2.49
N ASN A 169 1.51 6.14 3.46
CA ASN A 169 0.62 6.11 4.63
C ASN A 169 0.72 7.40 5.45
N CYS A 170 1.93 7.90 5.68
CA CYS A 170 2.16 9.15 6.42
C CYS A 170 1.49 10.35 5.75
N PHE A 171 1.68 10.53 4.42
CA PHE A 171 1.11 11.67 3.70
C PHE A 171 -0.42 11.57 3.56
N GLN A 172 -0.96 10.36 3.37
CA GLN A 172 -2.42 10.12 3.37
C GLN A 172 -3.04 10.45 4.74
N GLN A 173 -2.44 9.99 5.84
CA GLN A 173 -2.91 10.29 7.20
C GLN A 173 -2.79 11.79 7.52
N SER A 174 -1.68 12.43 7.14
CA SER A 174 -1.48 13.88 7.28
C SER A 174 -2.59 14.68 6.57
N ALA A 175 -2.97 14.27 5.35
CA ALA A 175 -4.07 14.89 4.62
C ALA A 175 -5.43 14.68 5.32
N ILE A 176 -5.72 13.45 5.78
CA ILE A 176 -6.95 13.15 6.53
C ILE A 176 -7.04 14.03 7.79
N THR A 177 -5.99 14.07 8.62
CA THR A 177 -5.95 14.85 9.87
C THR A 177 -6.22 16.34 9.62
N LEU A 178 -5.63 16.93 8.58
CA LEU A 178 -5.85 18.35 8.26
C LEU A 178 -7.26 18.62 7.72
N ILE A 179 -7.82 17.72 6.91
CA ILE A 179 -9.18 17.91 6.35
C ILE A 179 -10.26 17.67 7.43
N GLN A 180 -10.02 16.77 8.38
CA GLN A 180 -10.93 16.51 9.51
C GLN A 180 -11.12 17.70 10.46
N VAL A 181 -10.23 18.71 10.42
CA VAL A 181 -10.46 20.01 11.09
C VAL A 181 -11.70 20.73 10.53
N PHE A 182 -11.99 20.54 9.24
CA PHE A 182 -13.09 21.19 8.51
C PHE A 182 -14.30 20.27 8.31
N ASN A 183 -14.06 18.98 8.13
CA ASN A 183 -15.09 17.95 8.01
C ASN A 183 -14.78 16.77 8.95
N PRO A 184 -15.16 16.85 10.24
CA PRO A 184 -14.86 15.81 11.24
C PRO A 184 -15.47 14.44 10.93
N THR A 185 -16.51 14.39 10.09
CA THR A 185 -17.18 13.15 9.66
C THR A 185 -16.52 12.45 8.48
N LEU A 186 -15.51 13.06 7.86
CA LEU A 186 -14.87 12.52 6.66
C LEU A 186 -14.02 11.27 6.98
N GLU A 187 -14.36 10.14 6.36
CA GLU A 187 -13.56 8.92 6.44
C GLU A 187 -12.48 8.87 5.33
N GLY A 188 -11.37 8.19 5.60
CA GLY A 188 -10.19 8.20 4.72
C GLY A 188 -10.39 7.50 3.36
N ASP A 189 -11.43 6.69 3.24
CA ASP A 189 -11.85 6.01 2.03
C ASP A 189 -12.73 6.89 1.12
N GLU A 190 -13.30 7.98 1.63
CA GLU A 190 -13.89 9.05 0.82
C GLU A 190 -12.83 9.87 0.07
N LEU A 191 -11.64 10.02 0.66
CA LEU A 191 -10.53 10.82 0.09
C LEU A 191 -9.59 10.01 -0.83
N PHE A 192 -9.37 8.74 -0.53
CA PHE A 192 -8.38 7.92 -1.22
C PHE A 192 -8.99 6.60 -1.66
N GLU A 193 -9.14 6.40 -2.97
CA GLU A 193 -9.53 5.10 -3.54
C GLU A 193 -8.53 3.99 -3.16
N GLU A 194 -7.27 4.33 -2.86
CA GLU A 194 -6.32 3.37 -2.30
C GLU A 194 -6.74 2.84 -0.91
N TYR A 195 -7.53 3.58 -0.10
CA TYR A 195 -8.08 3.08 1.16
C TYR A 195 -9.26 2.12 0.93
N LYS A 196 -10.17 2.42 -0.01
CA LYS A 196 -11.22 1.47 -0.45
C LYS A 196 -10.60 0.18 -1.00
N ALA A 197 -9.60 0.31 -1.87
CA ALA A 197 -8.86 -0.82 -2.41
C ALA A 197 -8.14 -1.61 -1.31
N ARG A 198 -7.31 -0.96 -0.47
CA ARG A 198 -6.55 -1.61 0.62
C ARG A 198 -7.47 -2.25 1.67
N SER A 199 -8.71 -1.75 1.82
CA SER A 199 -9.79 -2.39 2.58
C SER A 199 -10.28 -3.68 1.94
N GLY A 200 -10.78 -3.61 0.70
CA GLY A 200 -11.22 -4.80 -0.04
C GLY A 200 -10.13 -5.87 -0.17
N GLN A 201 -8.90 -5.45 -0.44
CA GLN A 201 -7.71 -6.29 -0.49
C GLN A 201 -7.41 -6.96 0.86
N SER A 202 -7.57 -6.25 1.98
CA SER A 202 -7.38 -6.84 3.32
C SER A 202 -8.49 -7.82 3.69
N VAL A 203 -9.72 -7.61 3.20
CA VAL A 203 -10.85 -8.57 3.33
C VAL A 203 -10.61 -9.83 2.49
N ILE A 204 -10.21 -9.68 1.23
CA ILE A 204 -9.85 -10.79 0.34
C ILE A 204 -8.69 -11.58 0.94
N LEU A 205 -7.59 -10.90 1.29
CA LEU A 205 -6.41 -11.51 1.91
C LEU A 205 -6.73 -12.29 3.18
N ARG A 206 -7.53 -11.72 4.10
CA ARG A 206 -7.95 -12.39 5.32
C ARG A 206 -8.75 -13.66 5.01
N LYS A 207 -9.70 -13.59 4.06
CA LYS A 207 -10.53 -14.73 3.66
C LYS A 207 -9.65 -15.85 3.08
N GLU A 208 -8.79 -15.53 2.14
CA GLU A 208 -7.90 -16.50 1.47
C GLU A 208 -6.89 -17.12 2.46
N LEU A 209 -6.29 -16.33 3.36
CA LEU A 209 -5.43 -16.85 4.44
C LEU A 209 -6.19 -17.79 5.39
N MET A 210 -7.44 -17.47 5.76
CA MET A 210 -8.28 -18.36 6.58
C MET A 210 -8.62 -19.66 5.85
N MET A 211 -8.90 -19.61 4.54
CA MET A 211 -9.13 -20.81 3.74
C MET A 211 -7.87 -21.68 3.61
N LEU A 212 -6.69 -21.07 3.44
CA LEU A 212 -5.41 -21.79 3.49
C LEU A 212 -5.18 -22.46 4.86
N LEU A 213 -5.36 -21.72 5.95
CA LEU A 213 -5.20 -22.26 7.31
C LEU A 213 -6.16 -23.43 7.58
N GLN A 214 -7.41 -23.34 7.13
CA GLN A 214 -8.38 -24.42 7.24
C GLN A 214 -7.96 -25.65 6.42
N LYS A 215 -7.44 -25.46 5.21
CA LYS A 215 -6.95 -26.56 4.35
C LYS A 215 -5.72 -27.24 4.95
N VAL A 216 -4.75 -26.47 5.46
CA VAL A 216 -3.55 -26.98 6.12
C VAL A 216 -3.90 -27.76 7.39
N ARG A 217 -4.76 -27.21 8.26
CA ARG A 217 -5.25 -27.91 9.47
C ARG A 217 -6.14 -29.12 9.17
N GLY A 218 -6.70 -29.20 7.96
CA GLY A 218 -7.51 -30.32 7.50
C GLY A 218 -6.69 -31.55 7.06
N ILE A 219 -5.36 -31.42 6.97
CA ILE A 219 -4.46 -32.54 6.71
C ILE A 219 -4.39 -33.40 7.99
N THR A 220 -4.89 -34.63 7.92
CA THR A 220 -4.72 -35.66 8.96
C THR A 220 -3.52 -36.54 8.63
N LYS A 221 -3.04 -37.37 9.57
CA LYS A 221 -1.87 -38.25 9.34
C LYS A 221 -2.02 -39.24 8.19
N ASP A 222 -3.25 -39.56 7.80
CA ASP A 222 -3.59 -40.44 6.67
C ASP A 222 -4.08 -39.63 5.44
N TYR A 223 -3.40 -38.51 5.14
CA TYR A 223 -3.81 -37.64 4.03
C TYR A 223 -3.64 -38.34 2.67
N GLY A 224 -4.68 -38.25 1.83
CA GLY A 224 -4.60 -38.76 0.47
C GLY A 224 -3.88 -37.79 -0.48
N VAL A 225 -3.22 -38.32 -1.51
CA VAL A 225 -2.55 -37.53 -2.56
C VAL A 225 -3.44 -36.40 -3.11
N LEU A 226 -4.73 -36.67 -3.32
CA LEU A 226 -5.72 -35.67 -3.78
C LEU A 226 -5.94 -34.52 -2.79
N GLN A 227 -5.88 -34.77 -1.47
CA GLN A 227 -5.98 -33.73 -0.47
C GLN A 227 -4.74 -32.85 -0.49
N MET A 228 -3.55 -33.45 -0.59
CA MET A 228 -2.29 -32.70 -0.63
C MET A 228 -2.16 -31.86 -1.91
N LEU A 229 -2.53 -32.41 -3.07
CA LEU A 229 -2.62 -31.65 -4.32
C LEU A 229 -3.60 -30.47 -4.23
N ASN A 230 -4.71 -30.60 -3.49
CA ASN A 230 -5.63 -29.49 -3.24
C ASN A 230 -4.95 -28.35 -2.43
N VAL A 231 -4.18 -28.70 -1.40
CA VAL A 231 -3.40 -27.72 -0.61
C VAL A 231 -2.33 -27.05 -1.47
N ILE A 232 -1.52 -27.82 -2.21
CA ILE A 232 -0.49 -27.30 -3.12
C ILE A 232 -1.08 -26.36 -4.17
N ASN A 233 -2.19 -26.74 -4.81
CA ASN A 233 -2.86 -25.89 -5.79
C ASN A 233 -3.43 -24.62 -5.15
N SER A 234 -3.89 -24.68 -3.90
CA SER A 234 -4.34 -23.51 -3.15
C SER A 234 -3.19 -22.56 -2.80
N LEU A 235 -2.03 -23.11 -2.43
CA LEU A 235 -0.81 -22.33 -2.16
C LEU A 235 -0.28 -21.66 -3.43
N LYS A 236 -0.20 -22.40 -4.55
CA LYS A 236 0.16 -21.84 -5.87
C LYS A 236 -0.81 -20.76 -6.31
N ARG A 237 -2.12 -20.97 -6.14
CA ARG A 237 -3.14 -19.97 -6.44
C ARG A 237 -3.00 -18.72 -5.58
N PHE A 238 -2.80 -18.87 -4.27
CA PHE A 238 -2.57 -17.74 -3.37
C PHE A 238 -1.30 -16.96 -3.75
N ARG A 239 -0.19 -17.66 -4.02
CA ARG A 239 1.08 -17.08 -4.50
C ARG A 239 0.87 -16.20 -5.74
N GLN A 240 0.05 -16.65 -6.68
CA GLN A 240 -0.26 -15.94 -7.93
C GLN A 240 -1.29 -14.80 -7.76
N GLU A 241 -2.41 -15.05 -7.07
CA GLU A 241 -3.59 -14.18 -7.07
C GLU A 241 -3.71 -13.24 -5.87
N THR A 242 -3.11 -13.55 -4.71
CA THR A 242 -3.45 -12.89 -3.43
C THR A 242 -2.25 -12.50 -2.57
N MET A 243 -1.11 -13.18 -2.72
CA MET A 243 0.12 -12.93 -1.96
C MET A 243 0.58 -11.48 -2.07
N HIS A 244 0.30 -10.81 -3.19
CA HIS A 244 0.65 -9.41 -3.41
C HIS A 244 -0.06 -8.41 -2.47
N PHE A 245 -1.07 -8.84 -1.70
CA PHE A 245 -1.68 -8.04 -0.63
C PHE A 245 -1.04 -8.23 0.76
N LEU A 246 -0.15 -9.23 0.94
CA LEU A 246 0.68 -9.36 2.15
C LEU A 246 1.66 -8.19 2.25
N MET A 247 2.13 -7.89 3.47
CA MET A 247 3.26 -6.97 3.62
C MET A 247 4.50 -7.63 3.01
N TYR A 248 5.29 -6.87 2.25
CA TYR A 248 6.47 -7.40 1.54
C TYR A 248 7.50 -8.09 2.43
N ARG A 249 7.56 -7.77 3.74
CA ARG A 249 8.40 -8.47 4.71
C ARG A 249 8.01 -9.94 4.90
N ASP A 250 6.73 -10.26 4.67
CA ASP A 250 6.16 -11.58 4.90
C ASP A 250 6.29 -12.47 3.65
N TRP A 251 6.57 -11.90 2.46
CA TRP A 251 6.64 -12.63 1.19
C TRP A 251 7.75 -13.68 1.19
N GLU A 252 8.96 -13.33 1.60
CA GLU A 252 10.13 -14.24 1.58
C GLU A 252 9.89 -15.48 2.46
N SER A 253 9.33 -15.28 3.66
CA SER A 253 8.96 -16.39 4.55
C SER A 253 7.80 -17.22 4.00
N PHE A 254 6.80 -16.60 3.37
CA PHE A 254 5.69 -17.32 2.77
C PHE A 254 6.16 -18.19 1.60
N GLU A 255 6.98 -17.63 0.70
CA GLU A 255 7.55 -18.34 -0.44
C GLU A 255 8.44 -19.50 0.00
N ALA A 256 9.30 -19.30 1.01
CA ALA A 256 10.12 -20.36 1.57
C ALA A 256 9.28 -21.54 2.08
N PHE A 257 8.18 -21.28 2.79
CA PHE A 257 7.25 -22.34 3.22
C PHE A 257 6.55 -23.01 2.04
N VAL A 258 6.13 -22.27 1.00
CA VAL A 258 5.49 -22.84 -0.19
C VAL A 258 6.45 -23.77 -0.93
N ASP A 259 7.70 -23.36 -1.12
CA ASP A 259 8.71 -24.14 -1.81
C ASP A 259 9.18 -25.35 -0.95
N GLU A 260 9.29 -25.21 0.38
CA GLU A 260 9.53 -26.33 1.32
C GLU A 260 8.40 -27.37 1.26
N ILE A 261 7.13 -26.93 1.27
CA ILE A 261 5.94 -27.80 1.14
C ILE A 261 5.90 -28.50 -0.24
N ILE A 262 6.20 -27.79 -1.33
CA ILE A 262 6.21 -28.36 -2.69
C ILE A 262 7.35 -29.35 -2.88
N THR A 263 8.45 -29.21 -2.13
CA THR A 263 9.59 -30.14 -2.22
C THR A 263 9.38 -31.39 -1.36
N THR A 264 8.74 -31.27 -0.20
CA THR A 264 8.63 -32.35 0.81
C THR A 264 7.35 -33.18 0.75
N TYR A 265 6.36 -32.87 -0.10
CA TYR A 265 5.04 -33.52 -0.03
C TYR A 265 5.01 -35.02 -0.41
N ASP A 266 5.98 -35.49 -1.19
CA ASP A 266 6.11 -36.90 -1.62
C ASP A 266 7.11 -37.68 -0.74
N GLU A 267 7.74 -37.00 0.23
CA GLU A 267 8.72 -37.57 1.15
C GLU A 267 8.03 -38.02 2.45
N ALA A 268 7.97 -39.34 2.66
CA ALA A 268 7.27 -39.96 3.78
C ALA A 268 7.76 -39.41 5.15
N GLY A 269 6.89 -38.66 5.83
CA GLY A 269 7.14 -38.08 7.16
C GLY A 269 7.92 -36.76 7.18
N ALA A 270 8.43 -36.27 6.04
CA ALA A 270 9.15 -34.99 5.98
C ALA A 270 8.23 -33.77 6.04
N LEU A 271 6.99 -33.91 5.56
CA LEU A 271 6.00 -32.85 5.49
C LEU A 271 5.41 -32.42 6.85
N ASP A 272 5.20 -33.36 7.78
CA ASP A 272 4.57 -33.11 9.08
C ASP A 272 5.27 -31.99 9.89
N PRO A 273 6.61 -31.97 10.03
CA PRO A 273 7.33 -30.84 10.65
C PRO A 273 7.11 -29.49 9.95
N VAL A 274 6.95 -29.48 8.63
CA VAL A 274 6.77 -28.26 7.83
C VAL A 274 5.38 -27.67 8.09
N LEU A 275 4.33 -28.49 8.03
CA LEU A 275 2.95 -28.07 8.30
C LEU A 275 2.77 -27.58 9.75
N ASN A 276 3.45 -28.21 10.71
CA ASN A 276 3.45 -27.79 12.11
C ASN A 276 4.11 -26.42 12.34
N LYS A 277 5.09 -26.01 11.51
CA LYS A 277 5.66 -24.65 11.51
C LYS A 277 4.80 -23.65 10.73
N PHE A 278 4.23 -24.08 9.61
CA PHE A 278 3.47 -23.22 8.71
C PHE A 278 2.11 -22.80 9.29
N THR A 279 1.47 -23.67 10.06
CA THR A 279 0.19 -23.40 10.75
C THR A 279 0.24 -22.16 11.66
N PRO A 280 1.13 -22.06 12.69
CA PRO A 280 1.24 -20.87 13.52
C PRO A 280 1.77 -19.63 12.77
N TYR A 281 2.52 -19.82 11.68
CA TYR A 281 2.92 -18.72 10.80
C TYR A 281 1.70 -18.12 10.06
N LEU A 282 0.82 -18.94 9.48
CA LEU A 282 -0.44 -18.48 8.89
C LEU A 282 -1.35 -17.76 9.91
N GLU A 283 -1.44 -18.29 11.14
CA GLU A 283 -2.17 -17.62 12.24
C GLU A 283 -1.57 -16.23 12.55
N THR A 284 -0.24 -16.12 12.56
CA THR A 284 0.47 -14.86 12.76
C THR A 284 0.20 -13.87 11.61
N LEU A 285 0.18 -14.32 10.35
CA LEU A 285 -0.22 -13.48 9.21
C LEU A 285 -1.67 -13.01 9.32
N ILE A 286 -2.60 -13.90 9.68
CA ILE A 286 -4.02 -13.56 9.88
C ILE A 286 -4.16 -12.50 10.98
N ASN A 287 -3.41 -12.63 12.09
CA ASN A 287 -3.40 -11.63 13.15
C ASN A 287 -2.82 -10.28 12.66
N HIS A 288 -1.71 -10.27 11.93
CA HIS A 288 -1.19 -9.04 11.32
C HIS A 288 -2.19 -8.38 10.35
N VAL A 289 -2.98 -9.16 9.62
CA VAL A 289 -4.04 -8.64 8.73
C VAL A 289 -5.24 -8.13 9.54
N ASN A 290 -5.62 -8.79 10.64
CA ASN A 290 -6.66 -8.33 11.56
C ASN A 290 -6.32 -7.01 12.26
N MET A 291 -5.04 -6.70 12.47
CA MET A 291 -4.60 -5.42 13.04
C MET A 291 -4.64 -4.25 12.04
N ARG A 292 -4.96 -4.49 10.76
CA ARG A 292 -5.16 -3.41 9.77
C ARG A 292 -6.44 -2.63 10.11
N ALA A 293 -6.38 -1.30 9.97
CA ALA A 293 -7.42 -0.36 10.43
C ALA A 293 -8.87 -0.77 10.08
N VAL A 294 -9.07 -1.34 8.89
CA VAL A 294 -10.34 -1.81 8.31
C VAL A 294 -11.09 -2.85 9.17
N PHE A 295 -10.39 -3.65 9.97
CA PHE A 295 -11.02 -4.55 10.94
C PHE A 295 -11.13 -3.95 12.35
N ASN A 296 -10.42 -2.84 12.61
CA ASN A 296 -10.38 -2.18 13.91
C ASN A 296 -11.44 -1.07 14.05
N THR A 297 -11.91 -0.46 12.94
CA THR A 297 -12.98 0.56 12.96
C THR A 297 -14.30 0.04 13.54
N LYS A 298 -14.54 -1.27 13.52
CA LYS A 298 -15.73 -1.90 14.14
C LYS A 298 -15.69 -1.98 15.67
N ASN A 299 -14.53 -1.76 16.30
CA ASN A 299 -14.38 -1.76 17.76
C ASN A 299 -14.46 -0.35 18.39
N LEU A 300 -14.65 0.70 17.59
CA LEU A 300 -14.74 2.10 18.05
C LEU A 300 -16.19 2.64 18.13
N ARG A 301 -17.21 1.78 18.00
CA ARG A 301 -18.63 2.14 18.16
C ARG A 301 -19.31 1.45 19.35
N LEU A 302 -18.57 1.30 20.47
CA LEU A 302 -19.13 0.87 21.77
C LEU A 302 -18.47 1.65 22.93
N TYR A 303 -18.72 2.95 22.95
CA TYR A 303 -18.80 3.80 24.15
C TYR A 303 -19.98 4.75 23.96
#